data_AF-A0A7K1BR49-F1
#
_entry.id   AF-A0A7K1BR49-F1
#
_cell.length_a   1.000
_cell.length_b   1.000
_cell.length_c   1.000
_cell.angle_alpha   90.00
_cell.angle_beta   90.00
_cell.angle_gamma   90.00
#
_symmetry.space_group_name_H-M   'P 1'
#
loop_
_entity.id
_entity.type
_entity.pdbx_description
1 polymer ?
#
loop_
_entity_poly.entity_id
_entity_poly.type
_entity_poly.pdbx_seq_one_letter_code
_entity_poly.pdbx_strand_id
1 'polypeptide(L)'
;MVVSNDIKIPDNFKPKDGRFGCGPSKIRPEALSALSQSGASILGTSHRQKPVKNVVHRVREGLSSLFSLPEGYEVILGNGGSTAFWDIATFGLIEKRSQHLV
;
A
#
# COMPACT_ATOMS: atom_id res chain seq x y z
N MET A 1 -17.42 -29.49 36.23
CA MET A 1 -18.16 -28.42 35.51
C MET A 1 -17.14 -27.33 35.22
N VAL A 2 -16.62 -27.26 33.99
CA VAL A 2 -15.59 -26.27 33.63
C VAL A 2 -16.32 -24.95 33.34
N VAL A 3 -16.18 -23.98 34.24
CA VAL A 3 -16.68 -22.62 34.00
C VAL A 3 -15.66 -21.97 33.07
N SER A 4 -16.04 -21.69 31.81
CA SER A 4 -15.14 -20.97 30.90
C SER A 4 -15.04 -19.51 31.37
N ASN A 5 -13.81 -19.04 31.57
CA ASN A 5 -13.50 -17.65 31.95
C ASN A 5 -13.51 -16.67 30.76
N ASP A 6 -14.18 -17.04 29.66
CA ASP A 6 -14.20 -16.23 28.45
C ASP A 6 -15.12 -15.00 28.61
N ILE A 7 -14.53 -13.82 28.47
CA ILE A 7 -15.29 -12.57 28.34
C ILE A 7 -15.85 -12.48 26.91
N LYS A 8 -17.18 -12.56 26.78
CA LYS A 8 -17.86 -12.40 25.49
C LYS A 8 -18.33 -10.95 25.31
N ILE A 9 -17.77 -10.27 24.30
CA ILE A 9 -18.25 -8.95 23.88
C ILE A 9 -19.61 -9.12 23.17
N PRO A 10 -20.68 -8.41 23.59
CA PRO A 10 -21.97 -8.41 22.91
C PRO A 10 -21.84 -8.03 21.42
N ASP A 11 -22.59 -8.70 20.55
CA ASP A 11 -22.45 -8.55 19.09
C ASP A 11 -22.72 -7.13 18.60
N ASN A 12 -23.65 -6.41 19.25
CA ASN A 12 -23.98 -5.02 18.95
C ASN A 12 -22.87 -4.03 19.35
N PHE A 13 -21.86 -4.46 20.10
CA PHE A 13 -20.67 -3.65 20.43
C PHE A 13 -19.46 -3.99 19.56
N LYS A 14 -19.53 -5.05 18.75
CA LYS A 14 -18.42 -5.41 17.86
C LYS A 14 -18.33 -4.40 16.71
N PRO A 15 -17.10 -4.04 16.27
CA PRO A 15 -16.93 -3.26 15.07
C PRO A 15 -17.39 -4.07 13.85
N LYS A 16 -17.81 -3.37 12.79
CA LYS A 16 -18.14 -4.01 11.50
C LYS A 16 -16.97 -4.81 10.91
N ASP A 17 -15.75 -4.48 11.29
CA ASP A 17 -14.52 -5.14 10.84
C ASP A 17 -13.50 -5.11 11.97
N GLY A 18 -12.94 -6.28 12.32
CA GLY A 18 -12.00 -6.42 13.44
C GLY A 18 -10.53 -6.18 13.09
N ARG A 19 -10.20 -5.78 11.85
CA ARG A 19 -8.81 -5.62 11.40
C ARG A 19 -8.22 -4.26 11.80
N PHE A 20 -7.68 -4.17 13.01
CA PHE A 20 -7.04 -2.96 13.58
C PHE A 20 -5.50 -2.93 13.46
N GLY A 21 -4.89 -3.77 12.63
CA GLY A 21 -3.44 -3.81 12.46
C GLY A 21 -2.86 -2.50 11.87
N CYS A 22 -1.68 -2.10 12.33
CA CYS A 22 -0.95 -0.92 11.84
C CYS A 22 -0.11 -1.19 10.58
N GLY A 23 -0.11 -2.42 10.07
CA GLY A 23 0.70 -2.85 8.93
C GLY A 23 1.01 -4.35 9.00
N PRO A 24 0.40 -5.19 8.12
CA PRO A 24 -0.68 -4.88 7.19
C PRO A 24 -1.95 -4.38 7.90
N SER A 25 -2.75 -3.58 7.20
CA SER A 25 -4.00 -3.00 7.71
C SER A 25 -5.22 -3.43 6.89
N LYS A 26 -6.42 -3.00 7.30
CA LYS A 26 -7.68 -3.36 6.64
C LYS A 26 -7.70 -2.97 5.16
N ILE A 27 -7.91 -3.97 4.30
CA ILE A 27 -8.31 -3.75 2.90
C ILE A 27 -9.83 -3.81 2.79
N ARG A 28 -10.44 -2.80 2.15
CA ARG A 28 -11.89 -2.74 1.93
C ARG A 28 -12.36 -3.84 0.97
N PRO A 29 -13.51 -4.52 1.23
CA PRO A 29 -14.00 -5.60 0.37
C PRO A 29 -14.15 -5.23 -1.12
N GLU A 30 -14.61 -4.01 -1.41
CA GLU A 30 -14.79 -3.50 -2.77
C GLU A 30 -13.47 -3.38 -3.56
N ALA A 31 -12.34 -3.14 -2.88
CA ALA A 31 -11.03 -3.13 -3.53
C ALA A 31 -10.59 -4.54 -3.96
N LEU A 32 -10.88 -5.55 -3.13
CA LEU A 32 -10.64 -6.96 -3.46
C LEU A 32 -11.55 -7.41 -4.61
N SER A 33 -12.82 -7.01 -4.59
CA SER A 33 -13.76 -7.29 -5.67
C SER A 33 -13.31 -6.67 -7.00
N ALA A 34 -12.87 -5.41 -7.00
CA ALA A 34 -12.34 -4.76 -8.19
C ALA A 34 -11.09 -5.47 -8.75
N LEU A 35 -10.20 -5.95 -7.87
CA LEU A 35 -9.05 -6.76 -8.27
C LEU A 35 -9.49 -8.09 -8.90
N SER A 36 -10.48 -8.78 -8.34
CA SER A 36 -11.01 -10.01 -8.92
C SER A 36 -11.65 -9.78 -10.30
N GLN A 37 -12.40 -8.69 -10.48
CA GLN A 37 -13.10 -8.39 -11.72
C GLN A 37 -12.16 -7.94 -12.85
N SER A 38 -11.15 -7.12 -12.55
CA SER A 38 -10.23 -6.56 -13.56
C SER A 38 -8.88 -7.27 -13.66
N GLY A 39 -8.51 -8.02 -12.62
CA GLY A 39 -7.18 -8.60 -12.45
C GLY A 39 -6.82 -9.64 -13.49
N ALA A 40 -7.77 -10.40 -14.04
CA ALA A 40 -7.47 -11.41 -15.06
C ALA A 40 -6.83 -10.83 -16.34
N SER A 41 -7.08 -9.55 -16.63
CA SER A 41 -6.47 -8.86 -17.78
C SER A 41 -5.05 -8.33 -17.53
N ILE A 42 -4.59 -8.36 -16.28
CA ILE A 42 -3.33 -7.73 -15.83
C ILE A 42 -2.40 -8.77 -15.19
N LEU A 43 -2.92 -9.55 -14.24
CA LEU A 43 -2.18 -10.57 -13.50
C LEU A 43 -1.72 -11.67 -14.44
N GLY A 44 -0.47 -12.11 -14.30
CA GLY A 44 0.15 -13.11 -15.18
C GLY A 44 0.58 -12.58 -16.56
N THR A 45 0.35 -11.30 -16.86
CA THR A 45 0.83 -10.67 -18.10
C THR A 45 2.16 -9.95 -17.88
N SER A 46 2.86 -9.62 -18.98
CA SER A 46 4.15 -8.94 -18.89
C SER A 46 4.02 -7.49 -18.42
N HIS A 47 4.81 -7.11 -17.41
CA HIS A 47 4.88 -5.74 -16.88
C HIS A 47 5.37 -4.70 -17.89
N ARG A 48 5.99 -5.15 -18.99
CA ARG A 48 6.47 -4.25 -20.06
C ARG A 48 5.37 -3.88 -21.06
N GLN A 49 4.23 -4.57 -21.00
CA GLN A 49 3.11 -4.40 -21.92
C GLN A 49 2.12 -3.35 -21.44
N LYS A 50 1.32 -2.86 -22.39
CA LYS A 50 0.35 -1.77 -22.19
C LYS A 50 -0.59 -1.99 -20.98
N PRO A 51 -1.18 -3.17 -20.75
CA PRO A 51 -2.11 -3.36 -19.63
C PRO A 51 -1.49 -3.02 -18.27
N VAL A 52 -0.30 -3.54 -17.96
CA VAL A 52 0.38 -3.28 -16.68
C VAL A 52 0.93 -1.86 -16.63
N LYS A 53 1.49 -1.33 -17.73
CA LYS A 53 1.96 0.07 -17.80
C LYS A 53 0.83 1.06 -17.49
N ASN A 54 -0.38 0.80 -17.97
CA ASN A 54 -1.54 1.63 -17.67
C ASN A 54 -1.91 1.62 -16.19
N VAL A 55 -1.72 0.50 -15.48
CA VAL A 55 -1.92 0.43 -14.03
C VAL A 55 -0.89 1.32 -13.32
N VAL A 56 0.38 1.21 -13.67
CA VAL A 56 1.45 2.04 -13.09
C VAL A 56 1.21 3.53 -13.37
N HIS A 57 0.81 3.87 -14.59
CA HIS A 57 0.46 5.24 -14.96
C HIS A 57 -0.69 5.80 -14.11
N ARG A 58 -1.78 5.03 -13.96
CA ARG A 58 -2.91 5.41 -13.09
C ARG A 58 -2.52 5.60 -11.63
N VAL A 59 -1.58 4.80 -11.12
CA VAL A 59 -1.05 5.00 -9.75
C VAL A 59 -0.30 6.32 -9.65
N ARG A 60 0.59 6.62 -10.60
CA ARG A 60 1.35 7.89 -10.62
C ARG A 60 0.40 9.09 -10.71
N GLU A 61 -0.53 9.09 -11.67
CA GLU A 61 -1.52 10.18 -11.83
C GLU A 61 -2.41 10.34 -10.60
N GLY A 62 -2.91 9.24 -10.04
CA GLY A 62 -3.77 9.26 -8.86
C GLY A 62 -3.06 9.87 -7.64
N LEU A 63 -1.78 9.51 -7.41
CA LEU A 63 -0.99 10.10 -6.33
C LEU A 63 -0.63 11.57 -6.61
N SER A 64 -0.27 11.90 -7.85
CA SER A 64 -0.03 13.29 -8.26
C SER A 64 -1.24 14.19 -7.98
N SER A 65 -2.44 13.70 -8.31
CA SER A 65 -3.70 14.40 -8.05
C SER A 65 -4.04 14.47 -6.56
N LEU A 66 -4.00 13.32 -5.86
CA LEU A 66 -4.35 13.22 -4.44
C LEU A 66 -3.53 14.16 -3.56
N PHE A 67 -2.24 14.30 -3.86
CA PHE A 67 -1.32 15.15 -3.10
C PHE A 67 -1.12 16.54 -3.72
N SER A 68 -1.79 16.87 -4.84
CA SER A 68 -1.63 18.14 -5.55
C SER A 68 -0.16 18.50 -5.78
N LEU A 69 0.58 17.59 -6.42
CA LEU A 69 2.03 17.70 -6.59
C LEU A 69 2.40 19.02 -7.27
N PRO A 70 3.40 19.77 -6.75
CA PRO A 70 3.93 20.94 -7.43
C PRO A 70 4.55 20.62 -8.79
N GLU A 71 4.70 21.64 -9.63
CA GLU A 71 5.42 21.49 -10.90
C GLU A 71 6.85 20.96 -10.66
N GLY A 72 7.29 20.03 -11.52
CA GLY A 72 8.60 19.39 -11.43
C GLY A 72 8.70 18.23 -10.43
N TYR A 73 7.68 17.95 -9.62
CA TYR A 73 7.67 16.80 -8.73
C TYR A 73 7.22 15.52 -9.45
N GLU A 74 7.86 14.41 -9.12
CA GLU A 74 7.57 13.10 -9.71
C GLU A 74 7.20 12.05 -8.68
N VAL A 75 6.26 11.17 -9.04
CA VAL A 75 5.99 9.92 -8.32
C VAL A 75 6.92 8.83 -8.84
N ILE A 76 7.82 8.33 -8.00
CA ILE A 76 8.73 7.22 -8.31
C ILE A 76 8.31 5.97 -7.51
N LEU A 77 8.41 4.80 -8.12
CA LEU A 77 8.04 3.52 -7.51
C LEU A 77 9.06 2.43 -7.81
N GLY A 78 9.26 1.54 -6.84
CA GLY A 78 10.18 0.40 -6.93
C GLY A 78 9.79 -0.69 -5.92
N ASN A 79 10.40 -1.87 -6.07
CA ASN A 79 10.17 -2.99 -5.16
C ASN A 79 11.02 -2.85 -3.88
N GLY A 80 10.57 -3.47 -2.78
CA GLY A 80 11.34 -3.56 -1.52
C GLY A 80 10.80 -2.75 -0.35
N GLY A 81 9.79 -1.90 -0.58
CA GLY A 81 9.15 -1.11 0.49
C GLY A 81 10.06 -0.02 1.07
N SER A 82 9.65 0.55 2.21
CA SER A 82 10.35 1.67 2.85
C SER A 82 11.76 1.31 3.32
N THR A 83 11.95 0.09 3.82
CA THR A 83 13.26 -0.37 4.30
C THR A 83 14.29 -0.39 3.17
N ALA A 84 13.95 -0.93 2.00
CA ALA A 84 14.85 -0.88 0.84
C ALA A 84 15.08 0.56 0.34
N PHE A 85 14.07 1.42 0.43
CA PHE A 85 14.22 2.83 0.05
C PHE A 85 15.23 3.58 0.92
N TRP A 86 15.39 3.21 2.21
CA TRP A 86 16.44 3.80 3.06
C TRP A 86 17.84 3.56 2.49
N ASP A 87 18.13 2.35 2.02
CA ASP A 87 19.41 2.05 1.38
C ASP A 87 19.55 2.84 0.07
N ILE A 88 18.52 2.81 -0.79
CA ILE A 88 18.53 3.52 -2.08
C ILE A 88 18.76 5.02 -1.87
N ALA A 89 18.07 5.65 -0.91
CA ALA A 89 18.23 7.06 -0.60
C ALA A 89 19.64 7.36 -0.06
N THR A 90 20.18 6.46 0.76
CA THR A 90 21.54 6.62 1.31
C THR A 90 22.59 6.61 0.21
N PHE A 91 22.49 5.69 -0.75
CA PHE A 91 23.45 5.60 -1.86
C PHE A 91 23.18 6.61 -2.99
N GLY A 92 21.93 6.98 -3.23
CA GLY A 92 21.51 7.74 -4.40
C GLY A 92 21.29 9.23 -4.17
N LEU A 93 21.06 9.67 -2.93
CA LEU A 93 20.67 11.06 -2.63
C LEU A 93 21.66 11.81 -1.71
N ILE A 94 22.51 11.10 -0.96
CA ILE A 94 23.49 11.74 -0.07
C ILE A 94 24.79 12.00 -0.84
N GLU A 95 25.19 13.26 -0.96
CA GLU A 95 26.46 13.61 -1.63
C GLU A 95 27.67 13.53 -0.69
N LYS A 96 27.56 14.07 0.53
CA LYS A 96 28.70 14.19 1.47
C LYS A 96 28.36 13.79 2.90
N ARG A 97 27.28 14.33 3.47
CA ARG A 97 26.87 14.10 4.86
C ARG A 97 25.36 14.18 4.97
N SER A 98 24.79 13.37 5.85
CA SER A 98 23.39 13.40 6.25
C SER A 98 23.27 13.33 7.78
N GLN A 99 22.08 13.61 8.30
CA GLN A 99 21.72 13.40 9.70
C GLN A 99 20.48 12.53 9.76
N HIS A 100 20.55 11.39 10.44
CA HIS A 100 19.43 10.47 10.62
C HIS A 100 19.03 10.52 12.10
N LEU A 101 17.84 11.06 12.39
CA LEU A 101 17.29 11.15 13.75
C LEU A 101 16.17 10.12 13.90
N VAL A 102 16.13 9.44 15.04
CA VAL A 102 15.14 8.42 15.40
C VAL A 102 14.42 8.83 16.67
#